data_AF-A0A7S0R8D9-F1
#
_entry.id   AF-A0A7S0R8D9-F1
#
_cell.length_a   1.000
_cell.length_b   1.000
_cell.length_c   1.000
_cell.angle_alpha   90.00
_cell.angle_beta   90.00
_cell.angle_gamma   90.00
#
_symmetry.space_group_name_H-M   'P 1'
#
loop_
_entity.id
_entity.type
_entity.pdbx_description
1 polymer ?
#
loop_
_entity_poly.entity_id
_entity_poly.type
_entity_poly.pdbx_seq_one_letter_code
_entity_poly.pdbx_strand_id
1 'polypeptide(L)'
;AALPAAALPRAQWDAPLLPRANEALTVPTQVNYVGQGANLYADAGYSLSGAAYVVEKYLGTTWLWDKVRVVGGAYGGFCSFDSHSGNFTYLSYRDPNLLDTLEAYSGSPAYLKGLTLEGDELTKAIIGTIGDVDAYQLPDAKGYAAMSRYLLGVSDEERQARRDQILGASTKDFREFGEVLGAAFEKGSRVVAVTSAEKAAKVLEEKPGFWDIKKVL
;
A
#
# COMPACT_ATOMS: atom_id res chain seq x y z
N ALA A 1 3.34 27.40 29.44
CA ALA A 1 4.41 26.43 29.69
C ALA A 1 5.33 26.43 28.48
N ALA A 2 6.65 26.56 28.67
CA ALA A 2 7.60 26.45 27.57
C ALA A 2 7.87 24.97 27.24
N LEU A 3 8.15 24.67 25.97
CA LEU A 3 8.66 23.34 25.60
C LEU A 3 10.03 23.12 26.26
N PRO A 4 10.38 21.88 26.64
CA PRO A 4 11.67 21.59 27.26
C PRO A 4 12.82 22.05 26.35
N ALA A 5 13.71 22.89 26.89
CA ALA A 5 14.82 23.50 26.15
C ALA A 5 16.00 22.55 25.89
N ALA A 6 16.01 21.38 26.54
CA ALA A 6 17.07 20.40 26.41
C ALA A 6 16.69 19.32 25.40
N ALA A 7 17.62 18.94 24.54
CA ALA A 7 17.49 17.74 23.71
C ALA A 7 17.42 16.52 24.63
N LEU A 8 16.25 15.89 24.71
CA LEU A 8 16.10 14.60 25.39
C LEU A 8 16.62 13.49 24.49
N PRO A 9 17.24 12.43 25.04
CA PRO A 9 17.59 11.26 24.26
C PRO A 9 16.32 10.66 23.64
N ARG A 10 16.40 10.25 22.37
CA ARG A 10 15.29 9.56 21.72
C ARG A 10 15.04 8.23 22.44
N ALA A 11 13.79 7.98 22.82
CA ALA A 11 13.40 6.67 23.34
C ALA A 11 13.65 5.61 22.25
N GLN A 12 14.37 4.55 22.60
CA GLN A 12 14.49 3.36 21.78
C GLN A 12 13.26 2.49 22.03
N TRP A 13 12.49 2.24 20.97
CA TRP A 13 11.33 1.35 21.01
C TRP A 13 11.77 -0.04 20.60
N ASP A 14 12.35 -0.79 21.54
CA ASP A 14 12.87 -2.15 21.31
C ASP A 14 11.76 -3.22 21.48
N ALA A 15 10.54 -2.91 21.01
CA ALA A 15 9.48 -3.91 21.00
C ALA A 15 9.85 -5.01 19.97
N PRO A 16 9.84 -6.30 20.36
CA PRO A 16 10.13 -7.36 19.42
C PRO A 16 9.09 -7.32 18.29
N LEU A 17 9.57 -7.27 17.05
CA LEU A 17 8.70 -7.39 15.88
C LEU A 17 8.02 -8.76 15.92
N LEU A 18 6.71 -8.78 15.62
CA LEU A 18 5.98 -10.02 15.49
C LEU A 18 6.58 -10.88 14.36
N PRO A 19 6.52 -12.22 14.45
CA PRO A 19 6.95 -13.09 13.37
C PRO A 19 6.23 -12.73 12.06
N ARG A 20 6.97 -12.75 10.95
CA ARG A 20 6.38 -12.57 9.62
C ARG A 20 5.61 -13.85 9.26
N ALA A 21 4.34 -13.93 9.60
CA ALA A 21 3.43 -15.04 9.31
C ALA A 21 2.18 -14.56 8.55
N ASN A 22 1.55 -15.49 7.83
CA ASN A 22 0.23 -15.24 7.27
C ASN A 22 -0.82 -15.58 8.33
N GLU A 23 -1.87 -14.78 8.45
CA GLU A 23 -2.87 -14.94 9.51
C GLU A 23 -4.31 -14.78 8.99
N ALA A 24 -5.20 -15.64 9.49
CA ALA A 24 -6.64 -15.46 9.34
C ALA A 24 -7.26 -15.13 10.70
N LEU A 25 -7.70 -13.89 10.84
CA LEU A 25 -8.42 -13.38 11.98
C LEU A 25 -9.90 -13.70 11.82
N THR A 26 -10.40 -14.66 12.61
CA THR A 26 -11.76 -15.17 12.45
C THR A 26 -12.77 -14.40 13.30
N VAL A 27 -13.87 -13.99 12.65
CA VAL A 27 -15.03 -13.31 13.23
C VAL A 27 -16.31 -13.79 12.55
N PRO A 28 -17.50 -13.70 13.18
CA PRO A 28 -18.78 -13.97 12.50
C PRO A 28 -19.09 -12.91 11.44
N THR A 29 -18.80 -13.20 10.16
CA THR A 29 -19.01 -12.27 9.04
C THR A 29 -19.35 -13.00 7.74
N GLN A 30 -20.09 -12.34 6.85
CA GLN A 30 -20.37 -12.82 5.48
C GLN A 30 -19.35 -12.31 4.46
N VAL A 31 -18.62 -11.23 4.80
CA VAL A 31 -17.63 -10.58 3.95
C VAL A 31 -16.25 -10.59 4.60
N ASN A 32 -15.22 -10.46 3.79
CA ASN A 32 -13.82 -10.52 4.19
C ASN A 32 -13.16 -9.15 4.07
N TYR A 33 -11.99 -9.04 4.67
CA TYR A 33 -11.07 -7.92 4.52
C TYR A 33 -9.68 -8.51 4.32
N VAL A 34 -9.16 -8.43 3.09
CA VAL A 34 -7.94 -9.16 2.70
C VAL A 34 -6.80 -8.19 2.53
N GLY A 35 -5.81 -8.29 3.41
CA GLY A 35 -4.58 -7.53 3.37
C GLY A 35 -3.40 -8.36 2.90
N GLN A 36 -2.56 -7.79 2.04
CA GLN A 36 -1.25 -8.35 1.73
C GLN A 36 -0.21 -7.22 1.69
N GLY A 37 0.90 -7.36 2.40
CA GLY A 37 1.91 -6.31 2.44
C GLY A 37 3.34 -6.82 2.45
N ALA A 38 4.25 -5.99 1.93
CA ALA A 38 5.70 -6.20 1.93
C ALA A 38 6.41 -4.86 2.15
N ASN A 39 7.68 -4.89 2.55
CA ASN A 39 8.48 -3.69 2.68
C ASN A 39 9.37 -3.52 1.43
N LEU A 40 9.08 -2.54 0.58
CA LEU A 40 9.79 -2.36 -0.69
C LEU A 40 11.26 -2.02 -0.50
N TYR A 41 11.61 -1.33 0.59
CA TYR A 41 12.99 -0.95 0.88
C TYR A 41 13.79 -2.17 1.35
N ALA A 42 13.27 -2.90 2.34
CA ALA A 42 13.96 -4.04 2.94
C ALA A 42 13.93 -5.31 2.05
N ASP A 43 12.80 -5.58 1.40
CA ASP A 43 12.59 -6.83 0.66
C ASP A 43 13.02 -6.72 -0.81
N ALA A 44 13.03 -5.52 -1.39
CA ALA A 44 13.39 -5.29 -2.80
C ALA A 44 14.51 -4.26 -3.03
N GLY A 45 15.04 -3.60 -1.99
CA GLY A 45 16.09 -2.59 -2.14
C GLY A 45 15.62 -1.33 -2.86
N TYR A 46 14.31 -1.08 -2.87
CA TYR A 46 13.73 0.06 -3.57
C TYR A 46 14.20 1.39 -2.96
N SER A 47 14.45 2.37 -3.81
CA SER A 47 14.74 3.76 -3.39
C SER A 47 13.59 4.65 -3.87
N LEU A 48 13.04 5.44 -2.95
CA LEU A 48 11.86 6.24 -3.19
C LEU A 48 12.04 7.23 -4.36
N SER A 49 11.16 7.11 -5.36
CA SER A 49 10.89 8.11 -6.39
C SER A 49 9.46 8.64 -6.24
N GLY A 50 9.25 9.93 -6.48
CA GLY A 50 7.91 10.54 -6.52
C GLY A 50 6.98 9.90 -7.57
N ALA A 51 7.53 9.27 -8.60
CA ALA A 51 6.73 8.49 -9.56
C ALA A 51 5.96 7.33 -8.90
N ALA A 52 6.43 6.79 -7.77
CA ALA A 52 5.73 5.75 -7.02
C ALA A 52 4.30 6.17 -6.62
N TYR A 53 4.10 7.43 -6.25
CA TYR A 53 2.77 7.97 -5.90
C TYR A 53 1.81 7.99 -7.10
N VAL A 54 2.35 8.15 -8.31
CA VAL A 54 1.58 8.07 -9.55
C VAL A 54 1.20 6.63 -9.86
N VAL A 55 2.16 5.71 -9.74
CA VAL A 55 1.93 4.28 -9.98
C VAL A 55 0.94 3.70 -8.97
N GLU A 56 1.08 4.02 -7.69
CA GLU A 56 0.17 3.60 -6.61
C GLU A 56 -1.26 4.06 -6.90
N LYS A 57 -1.45 5.36 -7.16
CA LYS A 57 -2.78 5.92 -7.44
C LYS A 57 -3.40 5.29 -8.69
N TYR A 58 -2.61 5.13 -9.74
CA TYR A 58 -3.07 4.50 -10.97
C TYR A 58 -3.47 3.04 -10.73
N LEU A 59 -2.67 2.27 -10.00
CA LEU A 59 -2.95 0.87 -9.70
C LEU A 59 -4.25 0.71 -8.89
N GLY A 60 -4.47 1.59 -7.91
CA GLY A 60 -5.70 1.63 -7.11
C GLY A 60 -6.95 1.97 -7.94
N THR A 61 -6.85 2.96 -8.82
CA THR A 61 -7.99 3.47 -9.60
C THR A 61 -8.27 2.69 -10.90
N THR A 62 -7.35 1.83 -11.33
CA THR A 62 -7.51 0.98 -12.52
C THR A 62 -7.61 -0.50 -12.14
N TRP A 63 -6.46 -1.17 -11.96
CA TRP A 63 -6.37 -2.61 -11.76
C TRP A 63 -7.16 -3.11 -10.55
N LEU A 64 -6.95 -2.50 -9.38
CA LEU A 64 -7.62 -2.96 -8.15
C LEU A 64 -9.12 -2.62 -8.17
N TRP A 65 -9.48 -1.47 -8.74
CA TRP A 65 -10.88 -1.12 -8.97
C TRP A 65 -11.57 -2.15 -9.88
N ASP A 66 -10.96 -2.49 -11.03
CA ASP A 66 -11.52 -3.47 -11.97
C ASP A 66 -11.57 -4.87 -11.35
N LYS A 67 -10.42 -5.41 -10.94
CA LYS A 67 -10.30 -6.82 -10.54
C LYS A 67 -10.97 -7.13 -9.21
N VAL A 68 -10.77 -6.28 -8.19
CA VAL A 68 -11.26 -6.57 -6.83
C VAL A 68 -12.70 -6.11 -6.67
N ARG A 69 -13.05 -4.92 -7.19
CA ARG A 69 -14.40 -4.34 -7.00
C ARG A 69 -15.36 -4.69 -8.15
N VAL A 70 -15.03 -4.39 -9.40
CA VAL A 70 -15.99 -4.57 -10.51
C VAL A 70 -16.21 -6.05 -10.83
N VAL A 71 -15.13 -6.78 -11.05
CA VAL A 71 -15.17 -8.21 -11.37
C VAL A 71 -15.36 -9.05 -10.11
N GLY A 72 -14.58 -8.78 -9.06
CA GLY A 72 -14.62 -9.54 -7.81
C GLY A 72 -15.83 -9.26 -6.91
N GLY A 73 -16.54 -8.15 -7.11
CA GLY A 73 -17.74 -7.81 -6.33
C GLY A 73 -17.48 -7.31 -4.91
N ALA A 74 -16.23 -7.03 -4.53
CA ALA A 74 -15.93 -6.37 -3.27
C ALA A 74 -16.45 -4.94 -3.25
N TYR A 75 -16.75 -4.40 -2.06
CA TYR A 75 -17.09 -2.97 -1.97
C TYR A 75 -15.88 -2.08 -2.31
N GLY A 76 -14.65 -2.50 -2.03
CA GLY A 76 -13.47 -1.73 -2.43
C GLY A 76 -12.22 -2.59 -2.50
N GLY A 77 -11.31 -2.18 -3.37
CA GLY A 77 -9.94 -2.67 -3.45
C GLY A 77 -9.01 -1.47 -3.65
N PHE A 78 -7.93 -1.42 -2.88
CA PHE A 78 -6.98 -0.32 -2.92
C PHE A 78 -5.59 -0.80 -2.49
N CYS A 79 -4.60 0.05 -2.74
CA CYS A 79 -3.26 -0.12 -2.20
C CYS A 79 -2.84 1.15 -1.46
N SER A 80 -1.86 1.01 -0.58
CA SER A 80 -1.22 2.13 0.09
C SER A 80 0.29 1.92 0.14
N PHE A 81 1.05 2.95 -0.20
CA PHE A 81 2.50 2.99 -0.04
C PHE A 81 2.91 4.03 1.01
N ASP A 82 3.38 3.55 2.16
CA ASP A 82 4.00 4.43 3.15
C ASP A 82 5.48 4.64 2.79
N SER A 83 5.77 5.81 2.22
CA SER A 83 7.10 6.18 1.77
C SER A 83 8.12 6.39 2.89
N HIS A 84 7.71 6.50 4.16
CA HIS A 84 8.64 6.65 5.28
C HIS A 84 9.10 5.28 5.80
N SER A 85 8.17 4.34 5.92
CA SER A 85 8.49 2.98 6.37
C SER A 85 8.92 2.05 5.24
N GLY A 86 8.53 2.34 4.00
CA GLY A 86 8.72 1.46 2.84
C GLY A 86 7.63 0.40 2.70
N ASN A 87 6.63 0.40 3.57
CA ASN A 87 5.56 -0.60 3.53
C ASN A 87 4.60 -0.32 2.38
N PHE A 88 4.44 -1.30 1.51
CA PHE A 88 3.40 -1.33 0.49
C PHE A 88 2.36 -2.37 0.88
N THR A 89 1.09 -2.00 0.82
CA THR A 89 -0.03 -2.86 1.21
C THR A 89 -1.13 -2.86 0.14
N TYR A 90 -1.69 -4.03 -0.13
CA TYR A 90 -2.97 -4.21 -0.79
C TYR A 90 -4.03 -4.48 0.26
N LEU A 91 -5.23 -3.94 0.06
CA LEU A 91 -6.37 -4.09 0.96
C LEU A 91 -7.67 -4.19 0.17
N SER A 92 -8.54 -5.11 0.59
CA SER A 92 -9.93 -5.19 0.13
C SER A 92 -10.90 -4.92 1.28
N TYR A 93 -12.06 -4.37 0.95
CA TYR A 93 -13.08 -3.95 1.91
C TYR A 93 -14.43 -4.56 1.55
N ARG A 94 -15.03 -5.26 2.51
CA ARG A 94 -16.29 -6.02 2.36
C ARG A 94 -16.26 -6.90 1.10
N ASP A 95 -15.26 -7.75 1.06
CA ASP A 95 -14.92 -8.60 -0.08
C ASP A 95 -15.60 -9.97 0.04
N PRO A 96 -16.36 -10.45 -0.95
CA PRO A 96 -16.91 -11.81 -0.88
C PRO A 96 -15.83 -12.90 -0.97
N ASN A 97 -14.65 -12.58 -1.52
CA ASN A 97 -13.60 -13.52 -1.92
C ASN A 97 -12.39 -13.50 -0.96
N LEU A 98 -11.48 -14.47 -1.16
CA LEU A 98 -10.20 -14.58 -0.45
C LEU A 98 -9.06 -14.84 -1.44
N LEU A 99 -9.01 -16.03 -2.03
CA LEU A 99 -7.91 -16.44 -2.90
C LEU A 99 -7.90 -15.68 -4.24
N ASP A 100 -9.08 -15.46 -4.84
CA ASP A 100 -9.21 -14.67 -6.07
C ASP A 100 -8.71 -13.23 -5.88
N THR A 101 -8.91 -12.65 -4.70
CA THR A 101 -8.37 -11.33 -4.36
C THR A 101 -6.86 -11.34 -4.27
N LEU A 102 -6.27 -12.39 -3.66
CA LEU A 102 -4.81 -12.57 -3.63
C LEU A 102 -4.23 -12.83 -5.02
N GLU A 103 -4.98 -13.46 -5.92
CA GLU A 103 -4.60 -13.62 -7.33
C GLU A 103 -4.63 -12.26 -8.06
N ALA A 104 -5.63 -11.43 -7.81
CA ALA A 104 -5.64 -10.07 -8.32
C ALA A 104 -4.43 -9.26 -7.83
N TYR A 105 -4.02 -9.43 -6.57
CA TYR A 105 -2.81 -8.79 -6.03
C TYR A 105 -1.54 -9.32 -6.70
N SER A 106 -1.40 -10.64 -6.88
CA SER A 106 -0.22 -11.24 -7.50
C SER A 106 -0.10 -10.97 -9.00
N GLY A 107 -1.21 -10.64 -9.67
CA GLY A 107 -1.24 -10.23 -11.08
C GLY A 107 -0.81 -8.79 -11.34
N SER A 108 -0.87 -7.91 -10.34
CA SER A 108 -0.56 -6.48 -10.52
C SER A 108 0.89 -6.19 -10.99
N PRO A 109 1.94 -6.93 -10.57
CA PRO A 109 3.30 -6.70 -11.07
C PRO A 109 3.41 -6.96 -12.57
N ALA A 110 2.75 -8.01 -13.07
CA ALA A 110 2.73 -8.33 -14.49
C ALA A 110 1.95 -7.29 -15.30
N TYR A 111 0.81 -6.82 -14.77
CA TYR A 111 0.05 -5.72 -15.35
C TYR A 111 0.91 -4.46 -15.53
N LEU A 112 1.62 -4.04 -14.48
CA LEU A 112 2.49 -2.85 -14.53
C LEU A 112 3.66 -3.01 -15.52
N LYS A 113 4.29 -4.18 -15.57
CA LYS A 113 5.39 -4.47 -16.53
C LYS A 113 4.92 -4.47 -17.98
N GLY A 114 3.69 -4.95 -18.24
CA GLY A 114 3.09 -4.97 -19.58
C GLY A 114 2.45 -3.65 -20.00
N LEU A 115 2.39 -2.66 -19.09
CA LEU A 115 1.66 -1.43 -19.32
C LEU A 115 2.32 -0.57 -20.40
N THR A 116 1.47 0.01 -21.26
CA THR A 116 1.85 1.06 -22.20
C THR A 116 0.84 2.19 -22.03
N LEU A 117 1.25 3.23 -21.31
CA LEU A 117 0.43 4.43 -21.13
C LEU A 117 0.67 5.39 -22.28
N GLU A 118 -0.41 5.78 -22.95
CA GLU A 118 -0.41 6.87 -23.93
C GLU A 118 -0.61 8.22 -23.22
N GLY A 119 -0.21 9.32 -23.87
CA GLY A 119 0.02 10.62 -23.22
C GLY A 119 -1.11 11.13 -22.33
N ASP A 120 -2.37 11.01 -22.77
CA ASP A 120 -3.52 11.49 -22.00
C ASP A 120 -3.77 10.68 -20.72
N GLU A 121 -3.51 9.37 -20.74
CA GLU A 121 -3.75 8.50 -19.60
C GLU A 121 -2.71 8.73 -18.50
N LEU A 122 -1.42 8.81 -18.89
CA LEU A 122 -0.35 9.17 -17.98
C LEU A 122 -0.58 10.56 -17.38
N THR A 123 -0.98 11.53 -18.21
CA THR A 123 -1.30 12.89 -17.75
C THR A 123 -2.44 12.89 -16.72
N LYS A 124 -3.50 12.10 -16.94
CA LYS A 124 -4.60 11.96 -15.96
C LYS A 124 -4.13 11.36 -14.64
N ALA A 125 -3.25 10.36 -14.68
CA ALA A 125 -2.67 9.77 -13.47
C ALA A 125 -1.86 10.82 -12.68
N ILE A 126 -1.00 11.57 -13.37
CA ILE A 126 -0.19 12.66 -12.77
C ILE A 126 -1.09 13.75 -12.17
N ILE A 127 -2.10 14.23 -12.92
CA ILE A 127 -3.07 15.22 -12.43
C ILE A 127 -3.78 14.70 -11.18
N GLY A 128 -4.22 13.44 -11.20
CA GLY A 128 -4.82 12.78 -10.05
C GLY A 128 -3.90 12.86 -8.84
N THR A 129 -2.63 12.48 -8.97
CA THR A 129 -1.67 12.49 -7.87
C THR A 129 -1.38 13.90 -7.37
N ILE A 130 -1.22 14.88 -8.27
CA ILE A 130 -1.06 16.29 -7.87
C ILE A 130 -2.29 16.81 -7.13
N GLY A 131 -3.49 16.38 -7.52
CA GLY A 131 -4.72 16.70 -6.79
C GLY A 131 -4.71 16.24 -5.32
N ASP A 132 -4.11 15.09 -5.03
CA ASP A 132 -3.94 14.63 -3.64
C ASP A 132 -2.86 15.42 -2.90
N VAL A 133 -1.75 15.73 -3.59
CA VAL A 133 -0.64 16.51 -3.02
C VAL A 133 -1.06 17.94 -2.68
N ASP A 134 -1.87 18.55 -3.55
CA ASP A 134 -2.34 19.94 -3.44
C ASP A 134 -3.78 20.03 -2.91
N ALA A 135 -4.26 18.99 -2.21
CA ALA A 135 -5.59 18.96 -1.64
C ALA A 135 -5.87 20.23 -0.80
N TYR A 136 -7.07 20.78 -0.92
CA TYR A 136 -7.46 21.99 -0.20
C TYR A 136 -7.38 21.79 1.31
N GLN A 137 -6.80 22.76 2.02
CA GLN A 137 -6.64 22.73 3.47
C GLN A 137 -7.05 24.05 4.11
N LEU A 138 -7.83 23.96 5.19
CA LEU A 138 -8.08 25.07 6.11
C LEU A 138 -6.81 25.43 6.92
N PRO A 139 -6.75 26.61 7.56
CA PRO A 139 -5.54 27.07 8.24
C PRO A 139 -5.00 26.11 9.32
N ASP A 140 -5.88 25.48 10.08
CA ASP A 140 -5.54 24.48 11.10
C ASP A 140 -4.94 23.21 10.46
N ALA A 141 -5.54 22.72 9.37
CA ALA A 141 -5.02 21.58 8.60
C ALA A 141 -3.64 21.88 7.98
N LYS A 142 -3.41 23.11 7.51
CA LYS A 142 -2.08 23.55 7.04
C LYS A 142 -1.05 23.53 8.16
N GLY A 143 -1.42 24.02 9.34
CA GLY A 143 -0.56 23.99 10.53
C GLY A 143 -0.21 22.56 10.96
N TYR A 144 -1.18 21.66 10.94
CA TYR A 144 -0.96 20.25 11.22
C TYR A 144 -0.03 19.58 10.21
N ALA A 145 -0.26 19.79 8.90
CA ALA A 145 0.60 19.25 7.85
C ALA A 145 2.05 19.76 7.95
N ALA A 146 2.24 21.04 8.27
CA ALA A 146 3.56 21.63 8.51
C ALA A 146 4.25 20.98 9.74
N MET A 147 3.52 20.80 10.83
CA MET A 147 4.03 20.11 12.03
C MET A 147 4.42 18.67 11.73
N SER A 148 3.57 17.90 11.04
CA SER A 148 3.89 16.51 10.67
C SER A 148 5.15 16.42 9.82
N ARG A 149 5.32 17.30 8.81
CA ARG A 149 6.54 17.37 7.99
C ARG A 149 7.78 17.68 8.83
N TYR A 150 7.67 18.64 9.74
CA TYR A 150 8.76 18.98 10.65
C TYR A 150 9.18 17.78 11.52
N LEU A 151 8.21 17.06 12.10
CA LEU A 151 8.47 15.88 12.94
C LEU A 151 9.07 14.71 12.14
N LEU A 152 8.68 14.56 10.87
CA LEU A 152 9.20 13.54 9.96
C LEU A 152 10.53 13.95 9.30
N GLY A 153 10.98 15.19 9.47
CA GLY A 153 12.20 15.71 8.86
C GLY A 153 12.09 15.98 7.35
N VAL A 154 10.89 16.14 6.83
CA VAL A 154 10.64 16.36 5.39
C VAL A 154 10.87 17.83 5.05
N SER A 155 11.94 18.12 4.31
CA SER A 155 12.29 19.50 3.91
C SER A 155 11.49 19.99 2.71
N ASP A 156 11.47 21.30 2.49
CA ASP A 156 10.80 21.88 1.32
C ASP A 156 11.51 21.51 0.00
N GLU A 157 12.84 21.34 0.04
CA GLU A 157 13.63 20.85 -1.10
C GLU A 157 13.25 19.40 -1.43
N GLU A 158 13.09 18.53 -0.43
CA GLU A 158 12.62 17.17 -0.67
C GLU A 158 11.21 17.19 -1.28
N ARG A 159 10.30 18.00 -0.72
CA ARG A 159 8.94 18.13 -1.25
C ARG A 159 8.93 18.57 -2.71
N GLN A 160 9.75 19.56 -3.05
CA GLN A 160 9.87 20.04 -4.42
C GLN A 160 10.44 18.95 -5.33
N ALA A 161 11.51 18.26 -4.91
CA ALA A 161 12.08 17.16 -5.67
C ALA A 161 11.07 16.01 -5.91
N ARG A 162 10.26 15.65 -4.91
CA ARG A 162 9.18 14.66 -5.07
C ARG A 162 8.12 15.14 -6.06
N ARG A 163 7.74 16.42 -5.99
CA ARG A 163 6.79 17.01 -6.94
C ARG A 163 7.32 16.96 -8.37
N ASP A 164 8.58 17.31 -8.58
CA ASP A 164 9.21 17.26 -9.91
C ASP A 164 9.27 15.83 -10.44
N GLN A 165 9.53 14.85 -9.57
CA GLN A 165 9.47 13.41 -9.90
C GLN A 165 8.05 12.94 -10.25
N ILE A 166 7.01 13.44 -9.57
CA ILE A 166 5.61 13.16 -9.92
C ILE A 166 5.28 13.71 -11.30
N LEU A 167 5.63 14.97 -11.56
CA LEU A 167 5.36 15.64 -12.84
C LEU A 167 6.15 15.03 -14.00
N GLY A 168 7.33 14.49 -13.71
CA GLY A 168 8.21 13.80 -14.66
C GLY A 168 7.98 12.29 -14.79
N ALA A 169 6.94 11.74 -14.15
CA ALA A 169 6.66 10.31 -14.20
C ALA A 169 6.41 9.83 -15.63
N SER A 170 6.89 8.63 -15.95
CA SER A 170 6.87 8.04 -17.28
C SER A 170 6.42 6.58 -17.23
N THR A 171 6.02 6.01 -18.37
CA THR A 171 5.69 4.57 -18.48
C THR A 171 6.83 3.65 -17.99
N LYS A 172 8.08 4.11 -18.07
CA LYS A 172 9.23 3.37 -17.54
C LYS A 172 9.11 3.16 -16.03
N ASP A 173 8.72 4.19 -15.29
CA ASP A 173 8.58 4.13 -13.83
C ASP A 173 7.52 3.11 -13.39
N PHE A 174 6.44 2.96 -14.17
CA PHE A 174 5.40 1.94 -13.93
C PHE A 174 5.98 0.54 -14.05
N ARG A 175 6.76 0.29 -15.10
CA ARG A 175 7.37 -1.03 -15.35
C ARG A 175 8.40 -1.38 -14.28
N GLU A 176 9.27 -0.42 -13.93
CA GLU A 176 10.25 -0.58 -12.84
C GLU A 176 9.56 -0.84 -11.51
N PHE A 177 8.48 -0.10 -11.21
CA PHE A 177 7.70 -0.35 -9.99
C PHE A 177 7.03 -1.73 -9.99
N GLY A 178 6.59 -2.22 -11.16
CA GLY A 178 6.11 -3.59 -11.33
C GLY A 178 7.19 -4.64 -11.02
N GLU A 179 8.44 -4.41 -11.41
CA GLU A 179 9.57 -5.29 -11.05
C GLU A 179 9.83 -5.28 -9.53
N VAL A 180 9.82 -4.09 -8.92
CA VAL A 180 9.98 -3.91 -7.47
C VAL A 180 8.90 -4.64 -6.69
N LEU A 181 7.62 -4.47 -7.08
CA LEU A 181 6.50 -5.16 -6.44
C LEU A 181 6.63 -6.67 -6.57
N GLY A 182 6.98 -7.17 -7.76
CA GLY A 182 7.21 -8.61 -7.97
C GLY A 182 8.29 -9.17 -7.03
N ALA A 183 9.45 -8.50 -6.98
CA ALA A 183 10.56 -8.91 -6.13
C ALA A 183 10.23 -8.85 -4.63
N ALA A 184 9.56 -7.79 -4.17
CA ALA A 184 9.17 -7.64 -2.77
C ALA A 184 8.17 -8.72 -2.34
N PHE A 185 7.20 -9.03 -3.22
CA PHE A 185 6.12 -9.94 -2.88
C PHE A 185 6.54 -11.41 -2.91
N GLU A 186 7.49 -11.78 -3.78
CA GLU A 186 8.09 -13.12 -3.80
C GLU A 186 8.90 -13.42 -2.53
N LYS A 187 9.65 -12.44 -2.03
CA LYS A 187 10.56 -12.62 -0.88
C LYS A 187 9.90 -12.41 0.48
N GLY A 188 8.99 -11.45 0.56
CA GLY A 188 8.63 -10.82 1.84
C GLY A 188 7.14 -10.61 2.08
N SER A 189 6.26 -10.83 1.11
CA SER A 189 4.84 -10.50 1.35
C SER A 189 4.22 -11.36 2.45
N ARG A 190 3.34 -10.75 3.24
CA ARG A 190 2.53 -11.44 4.25
C ARG A 190 1.07 -11.08 4.07
N VAL A 191 0.22 -12.08 4.29
CA VAL A 191 -1.22 -11.99 4.12
C VAL A 191 -1.88 -12.01 5.49
N VAL A 192 -2.76 -11.04 5.73
CA VAL A 192 -3.64 -11.03 6.89
C VAL A 192 -5.06 -10.83 6.40
N ALA A 193 -5.97 -11.74 6.77
CA ALA A 193 -7.37 -11.63 6.40
C ALA A 193 -8.27 -11.61 7.64
N VAL A 194 -9.28 -10.73 7.65
CA VAL A 194 -10.42 -10.85 8.58
C VAL A 194 -11.53 -11.58 7.84
N THR A 195 -11.97 -12.73 8.34
CA THR A 195 -12.93 -13.62 7.64
C THR A 195 -13.72 -14.51 8.62
N SER A 196 -14.66 -15.29 8.12
CA SER A 196 -15.35 -16.33 8.90
C SER A 196 -14.46 -17.56 9.12
N ALA A 197 -14.66 -18.30 10.21
CA ALA A 197 -13.95 -19.55 10.48
C ALA A 197 -14.12 -20.59 9.36
N GLU A 198 -15.32 -20.68 8.77
CA GLU A 198 -15.62 -21.60 7.65
C GLU A 198 -14.77 -21.26 6.42
N LYS A 199 -14.82 -20.01 5.95
CA LYS A 199 -13.99 -19.56 4.81
C LYS A 199 -12.50 -19.69 5.10
N ALA A 200 -12.07 -19.45 6.34
CA ALA A 200 -10.66 -19.61 6.74
C ALA A 200 -10.17 -21.06 6.59
N ALA A 201 -11.00 -22.02 7.03
CA ALA A 201 -10.71 -23.44 6.92
C ALA A 201 -10.69 -23.91 5.46
N LYS A 202 -11.63 -23.43 4.63
CA LYS A 202 -11.69 -23.76 3.21
C LYS A 202 -10.40 -23.37 2.46
N VAL A 203 -9.79 -22.23 2.80
CA VAL A 203 -8.49 -21.85 2.22
C VAL A 203 -7.38 -22.84 2.60
N LEU A 204 -7.41 -23.40 3.81
CA LEU A 204 -6.43 -24.41 4.23
C LEU A 204 -6.64 -25.76 3.56
N GLU A 205 -7.88 -26.10 3.15
CA GLU A 205 -8.15 -27.29 2.34
C GLU A 205 -7.52 -27.17 0.95
N GLU A 206 -7.58 -25.99 0.34
CA GLU A 206 -6.97 -25.72 -0.98
C GLU A 206 -5.46 -25.46 -0.91
N LYS A 207 -5.01 -24.74 0.13
CA LYS A 207 -3.61 -24.37 0.36
C LYS A 207 -3.20 -24.75 1.80
N PRO A 208 -2.87 -26.03 2.05
CA PRO A 208 -2.44 -26.48 3.37
C PRO A 208 -1.27 -25.67 3.90
N GLY A 209 -1.36 -25.23 5.16
CA GLY A 209 -0.31 -24.44 5.83
C GLY A 209 -0.20 -22.98 5.35
N PHE A 210 -1.20 -22.46 4.62
CA PHE A 210 -1.13 -21.10 4.08
C PHE A 210 -1.10 -20.00 5.15
N TRP A 211 -1.88 -20.14 6.23
CA TRP A 211 -1.95 -19.18 7.34
C TRP A 211 -2.23 -19.85 8.68
N ASP A 212 -1.99 -19.10 9.75
CA ASP A 212 -2.44 -19.44 11.09
C ASP A 212 -3.83 -18.85 11.35
N ILE A 213 -4.78 -19.69 11.80
CA ILE A 213 -6.12 -19.23 12.18
C ILE A 213 -6.08 -18.70 13.61
N LYS A 214 -6.41 -17.43 13.80
CA LYS A 214 -6.57 -16.80 15.10
C LYS A 214 -8.02 -16.43 15.34
N LYS A 215 -8.60 -16.92 16.43
CA LYS A 215 -9.94 -16.51 16.85
C LYS A 215 -9.84 -15.16 17.56
N VAL A 216 -10.50 -14.15 17.01
CA VAL A 216 -10.51 -12.79 17.59
C VAL A 216 -11.81 -12.52 18.33
N LEU A 217 -12.94 -13.05 17.85
CA LEU A 217 -14.26 -12.99 18.46
C LEU A 217 -14.92 -14.38 18.47
#